data_AF-A0A3D3EFS7-F1
#
_entry.id   AF-A0A3D3EFS7-F1
#
_cell.length_a   1.000
_cell.length_b   1.000
_cell.length_c   1.000
_cell.angle_alpha   90.00
_cell.angle_beta   90.00
_cell.angle_gamma   90.00
#
_symmetry.space_group_name_H-M   'P 1'
#
loop_
_entity.id
_entity.type
_entity.pdbx_description
1 polymer ?
#
loop_
_entity_poly.entity_id
_entity_poly.type
_entity_poly.pdbx_seq_one_letter_code
_entity_poly.pdbx_strand_id
1 'polypeptide(L)'
;MNRGLPMRANAPSAADIRQFDNRNHVHPWHPVGMEDANFMIATEGDGIHLFDTEGRKYIDGPAGMWSTQIGYGRREMADAIAEQVMKLPFATPWTSTTGPAAVLASKLAAHSPGDLNRVFFTTGGSTAVDSALRFVHFYNNMLGRHEKKGIIAREKGYHGSTYLAASVSGKARDKSFLDTDEINVHFIGDPNPYGRPDGMSTSDWCDRLIDELAQTIATVGAGRIAAFIAEPVLASGGVIVPPDGYHRRCLEICRQHDILYISDEVVTAFGRMGEMFASETVFGIT
;
A
#
# COMPACT_ATOMS: atom_id res chain seq x y z
N MET A 1 -27.49 0.77 25.62
CA MET A 1 -26.67 0.28 26.74
C MET A 1 -25.41 1.13 26.81
N ASN A 2 -25.22 1.80 27.94
CA ASN A 2 -24.18 2.79 28.21
C ASN A 2 -22.78 2.17 28.02
N ARG A 3 -22.00 2.64 27.04
CA ARG A 3 -20.65 2.12 26.70
C ARG A 3 -19.54 3.18 26.87
N GLY A 4 -19.71 4.14 27.77
CA GLY A 4 -18.61 5.01 28.17
C GLY A 4 -17.68 4.25 29.11
N LEU A 5 -16.46 3.93 28.67
CA LEU A 5 -15.36 3.71 29.62
C LEU A 5 -15.30 4.95 30.54
N PRO A 6 -15.13 4.79 31.87
CA PRO A 6 -15.13 5.94 32.77
C PRO A 6 -14.03 6.92 32.33
N MET A 7 -14.41 8.16 32.02
CA MET A 7 -13.45 9.23 31.79
C MET A 7 -12.56 9.32 33.03
N ARG A 8 -11.25 9.11 32.83
CA ARG A 8 -10.27 9.27 33.90
C ARG A 8 -10.32 10.73 34.36
N ALA A 9 -10.30 10.96 35.68
CA ALA A 9 -10.47 12.28 36.30
C ALA A 9 -9.42 13.36 35.89
N ASN A 10 -8.45 13.01 35.04
CA ASN A 10 -7.38 13.88 34.53
C ASN A 10 -7.30 13.89 33.00
N ALA A 11 -8.39 13.65 32.27
CA ALA A 11 -8.37 13.72 30.81
C ALA A 11 -8.20 15.19 30.34
N PRO A 12 -7.29 15.47 29.39
CA PRO A 12 -7.12 16.81 28.83
C PRO A 12 -8.40 17.27 28.12
N SER A 13 -8.69 18.57 28.15
CA SER A 13 -9.80 19.15 27.39
C SER A 13 -9.52 19.10 25.88
N ALA A 14 -10.56 19.31 25.06
CA ALA A 14 -10.38 19.42 23.60
C ALA A 14 -9.43 20.57 23.21
N ALA A 15 -9.42 21.66 23.99
CA ALA A 15 -8.51 22.78 23.80
C ALA A 15 -7.06 22.39 24.11
N ASP A 16 -6.84 21.66 25.21
CA ASP A 16 -5.51 21.15 25.57
C ASP A 16 -4.99 20.19 24.49
N ILE A 17 -5.82 19.26 24.03
CA ILE A 17 -5.46 18.31 22.95
C ILE A 17 -5.04 19.07 21.69
N ARG A 18 -5.82 20.08 21.28
CA ARG A 18 -5.49 20.90 20.10
C ARG A 18 -4.16 21.63 20.26
N GLN A 19 -3.92 22.22 21.43
CA GLN A 19 -2.66 22.89 21.73
C GLN A 19 -1.49 21.90 21.68
N PHE A 20 -1.65 20.71 22.24
CA PHE A 20 -0.61 19.68 22.25
C PHE A 20 -0.32 19.17 20.85
N ASP A 21 -1.35 18.96 20.02
CA ASP A 21 -1.20 18.54 18.63
C ASP A 21 -0.41 19.58 17.83
N ASN A 22 -0.86 20.83 17.82
CA ASN A 22 -0.22 21.91 17.08
C ASN A 22 1.24 22.16 17.49
N ARG A 23 1.56 21.96 18.77
CA ARG A 23 2.91 22.24 19.31
C ARG A 23 3.86 21.06 19.19
N ASN A 24 3.36 19.83 19.33
CA ASN A 24 4.20 18.68 19.61
C ASN A 24 4.10 17.56 18.57
N HIS A 25 3.16 17.63 17.62
CA HIS A 25 2.91 16.55 16.67
C HIS A 25 3.14 17.00 15.23
N VAL A 26 4.05 16.31 14.54
CA VAL A 26 4.28 16.48 13.11
C VAL A 26 3.41 15.47 12.35
N HIS A 27 2.38 15.96 11.68
CA HIS A 27 1.45 15.13 10.92
C HIS A 27 2.06 14.67 9.58
N PRO A 28 1.77 13.43 9.14
CA PRO A 28 2.20 12.96 7.83
C PRO A 28 1.53 13.77 6.71
N TRP A 29 2.31 14.15 5.69
CA TRP A 29 1.85 14.88 4.51
C TRP A 29 1.15 16.23 4.78
N HIS A 30 1.40 16.83 5.95
CA HIS A 30 0.92 18.17 6.28
C HIS A 30 1.96 19.24 5.88
N PRO A 31 1.54 20.40 5.32
CA PRO A 31 2.46 21.50 5.05
C PRO A 31 3.19 21.97 6.32
N VAL A 32 4.50 22.18 6.21
CA VAL A 32 5.29 22.80 7.27
C VAL A 32 4.97 24.29 7.35
N GLY A 33 4.87 24.83 8.57
CA GLY A 33 4.65 26.26 8.79
C GLY A 33 3.18 26.70 8.84
N MET A 34 2.23 25.77 8.82
CA MET A 34 0.85 26.07 9.22
C MET A 34 0.77 26.13 10.75
N GLU A 35 0.88 27.33 11.30
CA GLU A 35 0.52 27.61 12.69
C GLU A 35 -1.00 27.52 12.84
N ASP A 36 -1.48 26.94 13.95
CA ASP A 36 -2.91 26.82 14.30
C ASP A 36 -3.78 25.94 13.37
N ALA A 37 -3.27 24.78 12.96
CA ALA A 37 -4.09 23.78 12.27
C ALA A 37 -5.35 23.41 13.08
N ASN A 38 -6.52 23.50 12.43
CA ASN A 38 -7.81 23.19 13.06
C ASN A 38 -8.32 21.81 12.62
N PHE A 39 -7.53 20.76 12.87
CA PHE A 39 -7.94 19.39 12.56
C PHE A 39 -9.14 18.96 13.42
N MET A 40 -9.97 18.08 12.84
CA MET A 40 -11.01 17.36 13.58
C MET A 40 -10.35 16.45 14.61
N ILE A 41 -10.75 16.57 15.86
CA ILE A 41 -10.33 15.67 16.94
C ILE A 41 -11.34 14.52 16.97
N ALA A 42 -10.99 13.38 16.37
CA ALA A 42 -11.81 12.17 16.44
C ALA A 42 -11.78 11.58 17.85
N THR A 43 -12.94 11.24 18.41
CA THR A 43 -13.10 10.75 19.78
C THR A 43 -13.62 9.31 19.83
N GLU A 44 -14.53 8.96 18.93
CA GLU A 44 -15.18 7.64 18.90
C GLU A 44 -15.38 7.15 17.46
N GLY A 45 -15.53 5.84 17.30
CA GLY A 45 -15.90 5.22 16.05
C GLY A 45 -16.86 4.04 16.24
N ASP A 46 -17.88 3.95 15.39
CA ASP A 46 -18.89 2.88 15.40
C ASP A 46 -19.36 2.53 13.97
N GLY A 47 -19.10 1.29 13.54
CA GLY A 47 -19.39 0.85 12.19
C GLY A 47 -18.62 1.69 11.16
N ILE A 48 -19.33 2.46 10.34
CA ILE A 48 -18.75 3.36 9.33
C ILE A 48 -18.62 4.82 9.82
N HIS A 49 -18.88 5.08 11.09
CA HIS A 49 -18.98 6.45 11.61
C HIS A 49 -17.82 6.83 12.51
N LEU A 50 -17.46 8.10 12.44
CA LEU A 50 -16.56 8.78 13.37
C LEU A 50 -17.33 9.88 14.11
N PHE A 51 -16.89 10.19 15.32
CA PHE A 51 -17.43 11.28 16.13
C PHE A 51 -16.33 12.24 16.55
N ASP A 52 -16.64 13.54 16.65
CA ASP A 52 -15.71 14.55 17.16
C ASP A 52 -15.96 14.88 18.65
N THR A 53 -15.22 15.84 19.17
CA THR A 53 -15.34 16.32 20.57
C THR A 53 -16.68 17.02 20.88
N GLU A 54 -17.43 17.44 19.86
CA GLU A 54 -18.76 18.03 20.01
C GLU A 54 -19.88 16.98 19.82
N GLY A 55 -19.52 15.71 19.59
CA GLY A 55 -20.45 14.63 19.30
C GLY A 55 -21.02 14.65 17.89
N ARG A 56 -20.46 15.47 16.98
CA ARG A 56 -20.88 15.45 15.57
C ARG A 56 -20.48 14.14 14.94
N LYS A 57 -21.41 13.56 14.19
CA LYS A 57 -21.27 12.26 13.55
C LYS A 57 -20.91 12.41 12.07
N TYR A 58 -19.89 11.70 11.65
CA TYR A 58 -19.37 11.69 10.28
C TYR A 58 -19.48 10.29 9.68
N ILE A 59 -19.73 10.19 8.38
CA ILE A 59 -19.53 8.96 7.62
C ILE A 59 -18.08 8.95 7.14
N ASP A 60 -17.33 7.92 7.50
CA ASP A 60 -15.96 7.74 7.07
C ASP A 60 -15.91 6.92 5.77
N GLY A 61 -16.11 7.60 4.64
CA GLY A 61 -16.10 6.99 3.31
C GLY A 61 -14.79 6.27 2.95
N PRO A 62 -13.60 6.84 3.25
CA PRO A 62 -12.32 6.18 2.98
C PRO A 62 -12.00 4.99 3.91
N ALA A 63 -12.77 4.76 4.97
CA ALA A 63 -12.44 3.82 6.04
C ALA A 63 -11.03 4.11 6.63
N GLY A 64 -10.86 5.33 7.12
CA GLY A 64 -9.61 5.89 7.64
C GLY A 64 -8.69 6.25 6.49
N MET A 65 -7.76 5.35 6.18
CA MET A 65 -6.91 5.43 5.00
C MET A 65 -6.92 4.07 4.30
N TRP A 66 -8.09 3.73 3.74
CA TRP A 66 -8.34 2.48 3.01
C TRP A 66 -8.24 1.20 3.85
N SER A 67 -8.16 1.30 5.18
CA SER A 67 -7.70 0.20 6.05
C SER A 67 -8.74 -0.32 7.03
N THR A 68 -9.74 0.47 7.44
CA THR A 68 -10.74 0.07 8.44
C THR A 68 -11.87 -0.79 7.83
N GLN A 69 -11.53 -1.84 7.06
CA GLN A 69 -12.48 -2.57 6.20
C GLN A 69 -13.63 -3.24 6.95
N ILE A 70 -13.40 -3.72 8.18
CA ILE A 70 -14.44 -4.38 8.99
C ILE A 70 -15.22 -3.41 9.89
N GLY A 71 -14.99 -2.10 9.74
CA GLY A 71 -15.60 -1.02 10.52
C GLY A 71 -14.97 -0.81 11.90
N TYR A 72 -15.35 0.30 12.53
CA TYR A 72 -14.94 0.68 13.89
C TYR A 72 -15.70 -0.10 14.98
N GLY A 73 -15.15 -0.13 16.19
CA GLY A 73 -15.85 -0.65 17.38
C GLY A 73 -15.94 -2.18 17.49
N ARG A 74 -15.07 -2.93 16.82
CA ARG A 74 -15.10 -4.40 16.78
C ARG A 74 -14.61 -5.03 18.09
N ARG A 75 -15.55 -5.36 18.98
CA ARG A 75 -15.27 -6.02 20.27
C ARG A 75 -14.47 -7.32 20.11
N GLU A 76 -14.85 -8.17 19.17
CA GLU A 76 -14.14 -9.44 18.90
C GLU A 76 -12.64 -9.22 18.65
N MET A 77 -12.28 -8.19 17.87
CA MET A 77 -10.88 -7.84 17.62
C MET A 77 -10.19 -7.34 18.89
N ALA A 78 -10.87 -6.49 19.67
CA ALA A 78 -10.33 -5.97 20.92
C ALA A 78 -10.06 -7.09 21.94
N ASP A 79 -10.99 -8.04 22.08
CA ASP A 79 -10.86 -9.17 22.99
C ASP A 79 -9.71 -10.09 22.57
N ALA A 80 -9.58 -10.39 21.27
CA ALA A 80 -8.48 -11.20 20.73
C ALA A 80 -7.09 -10.55 20.95
N ILE A 81 -7.00 -9.23 20.76
CA ILE A 81 -5.76 -8.47 21.04
C ILE A 81 -5.45 -8.51 22.54
N ALA A 82 -6.44 -8.23 23.40
CA ALA A 82 -6.25 -8.20 24.84
C ALA A 82 -5.79 -9.56 25.37
N GLU A 83 -6.41 -10.65 24.92
CA GLU A 83 -6.01 -12.01 25.29
C GLU A 83 -4.56 -12.30 24.87
N GLN A 84 -4.18 -11.99 23.63
CA GLN A 84 -2.83 -12.25 23.13
C GLN A 84 -1.78 -11.40 23.86
N VAL A 85 -2.08 -10.14 24.18
CA VAL A 85 -1.19 -9.25 24.95
C VAL A 85 -0.95 -9.79 26.35
N MET A 86 -2.00 -10.27 27.03
CA MET A 86 -1.86 -10.86 28.37
C MET A 86 -1.10 -12.18 28.36
N LYS A 87 -1.21 -12.95 27.28
CA LYS A 87 -0.53 -14.24 27.11
C LYS A 87 0.94 -14.09 26.73
N LEU A 88 1.22 -13.30 25.69
CA LEU A 88 2.55 -13.03 25.17
C LEU A 88 2.48 -11.80 24.24
N PRO A 89 2.87 -10.60 24.73
CA PRO A 89 2.78 -9.37 23.94
C PRO A 89 3.83 -9.32 22.82
N PHE A 90 4.99 -9.96 23.02
CA PHE A 90 6.07 -10.00 22.04
C PHE A 90 7.01 -11.18 22.32
N ALA A 91 7.45 -11.83 21.25
CA ALA A 91 8.61 -12.71 21.23
C ALA A 91 9.39 -12.48 19.94
N THR A 92 10.71 -12.64 20.01
CA THR A 92 11.58 -12.36 18.86
C THR A 92 11.40 -13.41 17.74
N PRO A 93 11.26 -12.99 16.47
CA PRO A 93 11.21 -13.91 15.34
C PRO A 93 12.59 -14.46 14.92
N TRP A 94 13.69 -13.99 15.54
CA TRP A 94 15.05 -14.40 15.16
C TRP A 94 15.40 -15.81 15.63
N THR A 95 14.84 -16.24 16.75
CA THR A 95 15.16 -17.52 17.40
C THR A 95 13.91 -18.28 17.85
N SER A 96 12.72 -17.74 17.59
CA SER A 96 11.45 -18.32 18.06
C SER A 96 10.32 -18.05 17.06
N THR A 97 9.25 -18.82 17.19
CA THR A 97 8.00 -18.63 16.44
C THR A 97 6.84 -18.43 17.41
N THR A 98 5.73 -17.88 16.92
CA THR A 98 4.49 -17.73 17.70
C THR A 98 3.31 -18.34 16.96
N GLY A 99 2.34 -18.85 17.72
CA GLY A 99 1.10 -19.41 17.16
C GLY A 99 0.38 -18.43 16.21
N PRO A 100 0.15 -17.16 16.61
CA PRO A 100 -0.50 -16.18 15.73
C PRO A 100 0.22 -15.97 14.39
N ALA A 101 1.54 -15.84 14.38
CA ALA A 101 2.29 -15.64 13.14
C ALA A 101 2.18 -16.85 12.20
N ALA A 102 2.33 -18.07 12.74
CA ALA A 102 2.23 -19.30 11.95
C ALA A 102 0.81 -19.51 11.37
N VAL A 103 -0.23 -19.29 12.18
CA VAL A 103 -1.63 -19.42 11.74
C VAL A 103 -1.97 -18.36 10.69
N LEU A 104 -1.55 -17.11 10.88
CA LEU A 104 -1.79 -16.05 9.92
C LEU A 104 -1.07 -16.32 8.59
N ALA A 105 0.20 -16.73 8.63
CA ALA A 105 0.94 -17.07 7.42
C ALA A 105 0.27 -18.21 6.64
N SER A 106 -0.20 -19.24 7.33
CA SER A 106 -0.94 -20.35 6.70
C SER A 106 -2.25 -19.90 6.07
N LYS A 107 -3.00 -18.99 6.71
CA LYS A 107 -4.25 -18.46 6.16
C LYS A 107 -3.99 -17.60 4.93
N LEU A 108 -2.98 -16.73 4.97
CA LEU A 108 -2.61 -15.89 3.83
C LEU A 108 -2.19 -16.75 2.64
N ALA A 109 -1.29 -17.71 2.84
CA ALA A 109 -0.84 -18.62 1.78
C ALA A 109 -1.99 -19.43 1.14
N ALA A 110 -3.04 -19.77 1.91
CA ALA A 110 -4.20 -20.49 1.37
C ALA A 110 -5.13 -19.60 0.51
N HIS A 111 -5.07 -18.28 0.66
CA HIS A 111 -5.85 -17.32 -0.11
C HIS A 111 -5.04 -16.64 -1.22
N SER A 112 -3.71 -16.65 -1.13
CA SER A 112 -2.82 -16.06 -2.12
C SER A 112 -2.86 -16.83 -3.45
N PRO A 113 -2.67 -16.12 -4.58
CA PRO A 113 -2.76 -16.73 -5.91
C PRO A 113 -1.58 -17.66 -6.21
N GLY A 114 -1.82 -18.64 -7.08
CA GLY A 114 -0.79 -19.49 -7.66
C GLY A 114 0.09 -20.20 -6.63
N ASP A 115 1.40 -19.94 -6.70
CA ASP A 115 2.43 -20.57 -5.88
C ASP A 115 2.93 -19.70 -4.71
N LEU A 116 2.25 -18.58 -4.42
CA LEU A 116 2.59 -17.67 -3.32
C LEU A 116 2.27 -18.28 -1.95
N ASN A 117 3.19 -19.09 -1.43
CA ASN A 117 2.99 -19.89 -0.22
C ASN A 117 3.91 -19.51 0.97
N ARG A 118 4.65 -18.40 0.86
CA ARG A 118 5.54 -17.88 1.91
C ARG A 118 5.22 -16.43 2.23
N VAL A 119 5.20 -16.10 3.52
CA VAL A 119 4.87 -14.76 4.03
C VAL A 119 6.02 -14.22 4.84
N PHE A 120 6.43 -12.99 4.56
CA PHE A 120 7.33 -12.20 5.38
C PHE A 120 6.54 -11.04 6.00
N PHE A 121 6.48 -10.96 7.33
CA PHE A 121 5.69 -9.94 8.01
C PHE A 121 6.49 -8.66 8.24
N THR A 122 5.82 -7.52 8.03
CA THR A 122 6.30 -6.19 8.36
C THR A 122 5.24 -5.42 9.15
N THR A 123 5.50 -4.15 9.43
CA THR A 123 4.57 -3.27 10.18
C THR A 123 3.66 -2.43 9.29
N GLY A 124 3.81 -2.49 7.96
CA GLY A 124 2.97 -1.73 7.03
C GLY A 124 3.44 -1.81 5.58
N GLY A 125 2.69 -1.15 4.68
CA GLY A 125 2.92 -1.19 3.23
C GLY A 125 4.33 -0.75 2.82
N SER A 126 4.78 0.41 3.29
CA SER A 126 6.12 0.94 2.97
C SER A 126 7.24 -0.06 3.29
N THR A 127 7.20 -0.69 4.48
CA THR A 127 8.22 -1.66 4.88
C THR A 127 8.08 -3.01 4.17
N ALA A 128 6.87 -3.37 3.73
CA ALA A 128 6.64 -4.53 2.87
C ALA A 128 7.24 -4.32 1.47
N VAL A 129 7.03 -3.15 0.87
CA VAL A 129 7.62 -2.78 -0.44
C VAL A 129 9.15 -2.72 -0.35
N ASP A 130 9.70 -2.07 0.68
CA ASP A 130 11.16 -2.09 0.90
C ASP A 130 11.71 -3.52 0.99
N SER A 131 11.01 -4.42 1.70
CA SER A 131 11.40 -5.83 1.82
C SER A 131 11.33 -6.56 0.46
N ALA A 132 10.25 -6.37 -0.29
CA ALA A 132 10.07 -6.96 -1.62
C ALA A 132 11.18 -6.52 -2.59
N LEU A 133 11.48 -5.22 -2.67
CA LEU A 133 12.53 -4.69 -3.53
C LEU A 133 13.93 -5.20 -3.12
N ARG A 134 14.19 -5.30 -1.81
CA ARG A 134 15.44 -5.89 -1.30
C ARG A 134 15.54 -7.39 -1.63
N PHE A 135 14.44 -8.14 -1.57
CA PHE A 135 14.44 -9.55 -1.99
C PHE A 135 14.65 -9.70 -3.49
N VAL A 136 14.11 -8.81 -4.33
CA VAL A 136 14.40 -8.75 -5.77
C VAL A 136 15.90 -8.54 -6.01
N HIS A 137 16.53 -7.61 -5.28
CA HIS A 137 17.97 -7.36 -5.38
C HIS A 137 18.80 -8.55 -4.91
N PHE A 138 18.42 -9.14 -3.78
CA PHE A 138 19.05 -10.34 -3.22
C PHE A 138 18.99 -11.51 -4.19
N TYR A 139 17.81 -11.81 -4.73
CA TYR A 139 17.58 -12.85 -5.72
C TYR A 139 18.52 -12.70 -6.92
N ASN A 140 18.57 -11.51 -7.52
CA ASN A 140 19.44 -11.26 -8.66
C ASN A 140 20.93 -11.34 -8.30
N ASN A 141 21.33 -10.91 -7.10
CA ASN A 141 22.72 -11.06 -6.65
C ASN A 141 23.12 -12.53 -6.47
N MET A 142 22.22 -13.36 -5.93
CA MET A 142 22.47 -14.80 -5.76
C MET A 142 22.58 -15.55 -7.10
N LEU A 143 21.96 -15.01 -8.16
CA LEU A 143 22.10 -15.51 -9.52
C LEU A 143 23.29 -14.92 -10.29
N GLY A 144 24.15 -14.11 -9.64
CA GLY A 144 25.29 -13.44 -10.28
C GLY A 144 24.90 -12.26 -11.19
N ARG A 145 23.64 -11.82 -11.18
CA ARG A 145 23.09 -10.74 -12.01
C ARG A 145 23.17 -9.41 -11.27
N HIS A 146 24.39 -8.95 -11.03
CA HIS A 146 24.65 -7.76 -10.21
C HIS A 146 24.13 -6.45 -10.82
N GLU A 147 24.01 -6.38 -12.14
CA GLU A 147 23.47 -5.19 -12.83
C GLU A 147 21.94 -5.19 -12.93
N LYS A 148 21.28 -6.33 -12.68
CA LYS A 148 19.81 -6.47 -12.77
C LYS A 148 19.17 -5.97 -11.48
N LYS A 149 19.03 -4.65 -11.36
CA LYS A 149 18.55 -3.94 -10.16
C LYS A 149 17.46 -2.91 -10.41
N GLY A 150 17.29 -2.48 -11.66
CA GLY A 150 16.34 -1.46 -12.05
C GLY A 150 14.90 -1.87 -11.78
N ILE A 151 14.06 -0.92 -11.38
CA ILE A 151 12.66 -1.15 -11.07
C ILE A 151 11.83 -0.26 -11.98
N ILE A 152 10.87 -0.85 -12.68
CA ILE A 152 9.86 -0.09 -13.42
C ILE A 152 8.66 0.16 -12.50
N ALA A 153 8.19 1.39 -12.43
CA ALA A 153 7.01 1.80 -11.69
C ALA A 153 6.15 2.78 -12.53
N ARG A 154 5.00 3.20 -12.00
CA ARG A 154 4.02 4.02 -12.74
C ARG A 154 3.93 5.43 -12.15
N GLU A 155 3.76 6.42 -13.03
CA GLU A 155 3.30 7.74 -12.60
C GLU A 155 1.96 7.61 -11.83
N LYS A 156 1.75 8.49 -10.86
CA LYS A 156 0.60 8.48 -9.92
C LYS A 156 0.47 7.24 -9.02
N GLY A 157 1.32 6.23 -9.18
CA GLY A 157 1.38 5.09 -8.25
C GLY A 157 1.86 5.50 -6.86
N TYR A 158 1.43 4.75 -5.85
CA TYR A 158 1.84 4.95 -4.46
C TYR A 158 2.18 3.61 -3.80
N HIS A 159 3.44 3.46 -3.44
CA HIS A 159 3.99 2.23 -2.85
C HIS A 159 4.54 2.45 -1.43
N GLY A 160 4.36 3.65 -0.87
CA GLY A 160 4.73 3.99 0.49
C GLY A 160 5.68 5.19 0.59
N SER A 161 6.32 5.31 1.75
CA SER A 161 7.06 6.53 2.15
C SER A 161 8.41 6.28 2.82
N THR A 162 8.88 5.03 2.88
CA THR A 162 10.31 4.71 3.15
C THR A 162 11.14 5.03 1.92
N TYR A 163 12.48 5.10 2.03
CA TYR A 163 13.31 5.56 0.90
C TYR A 163 13.10 4.73 -0.39
N LEU A 164 13.11 3.39 -0.32
CA LEU A 164 12.91 2.56 -1.53
C LEU A 164 11.46 2.61 -2.01
N ALA A 165 10.49 2.47 -1.11
CA ALA A 165 9.07 2.59 -1.43
C ALA A 165 8.68 3.94 -2.05
N ALA A 166 9.22 5.05 -1.50
CA ALA A 166 9.03 6.40 -2.03
C ALA A 166 9.71 6.55 -3.39
N SER A 167 10.87 5.93 -3.59
CA SER A 167 11.59 5.97 -4.88
C SER A 167 10.79 5.35 -6.02
N VAL A 168 10.00 4.31 -5.74
CA VAL A 168 9.10 3.71 -6.73
C VAL A 168 7.70 4.33 -6.74
N SER A 169 7.40 5.30 -5.87
CA SER A 169 6.11 6.01 -5.86
C SER A 169 6.09 7.19 -6.84
N GLY A 170 5.22 7.12 -7.85
CA GLY A 170 5.14 8.13 -8.92
C GLY A 170 4.34 9.39 -8.58
N LYS A 171 4.06 9.65 -7.30
CA LYS A 171 3.23 10.79 -6.85
C LYS A 171 4.10 11.92 -6.30
N ALA A 172 3.90 13.13 -6.84
CA ALA A 172 4.36 14.42 -6.26
C ALA A 172 5.84 14.46 -5.83
N ARG A 173 6.72 13.77 -6.57
CA ARG A 173 8.17 13.69 -6.28
C ARG A 173 8.84 15.07 -6.26
N ASP A 174 8.39 15.97 -7.13
CA ASP A 174 8.85 17.35 -7.25
C ASP A 174 8.42 18.25 -6.07
N LYS A 175 7.50 17.78 -5.22
CA LYS A 175 6.86 18.57 -4.16
C LYS A 175 7.23 18.15 -2.75
N SER A 176 7.87 16.99 -2.57
CA SER A 176 8.14 16.44 -1.25
C SER A 176 9.41 16.97 -0.59
N PHE A 177 10.32 17.59 -1.35
CA PHE A 177 11.68 17.96 -0.89
C PHE A 177 12.46 16.78 -0.29
N LEU A 178 12.14 15.55 -0.70
CA LEU A 178 12.80 14.32 -0.27
C LEU A 178 13.48 13.65 -1.46
N ASP A 179 14.77 13.36 -1.31
CA ASP A 179 15.53 12.66 -2.34
C ASP A 179 15.02 11.21 -2.53
N THR A 180 15.09 10.73 -3.77
CA THR A 180 14.69 9.38 -4.19
C THR A 180 15.75 8.77 -5.09
N ASP A 181 15.71 7.45 -5.33
CA ASP A 181 16.60 6.80 -6.30
C ASP A 181 16.18 7.18 -7.72
N GLU A 182 16.94 8.09 -8.33
CA GLU A 182 16.72 8.55 -9.71
C GLU A 182 17.48 7.72 -10.75
N ILE A 183 18.33 6.79 -10.33
CA ILE A 183 19.23 6.03 -11.19
C ILE A 183 18.58 4.70 -11.60
N ASN A 184 18.05 3.97 -10.62
CA ASN A 184 17.55 2.61 -10.84
C ASN A 184 16.03 2.54 -11.00
N VAL A 185 15.30 3.64 -10.80
CA VAL A 185 13.84 3.63 -10.96
C VAL A 185 13.44 4.28 -12.28
N HIS A 186 12.64 3.56 -13.06
CA HIS A 186 12.13 4.01 -14.35
C HIS A 186 10.61 4.13 -14.27
N PHE A 187 10.10 5.33 -14.49
CA PHE A 187 8.66 5.58 -14.51
C PHE A 187 8.11 5.52 -15.92
N ILE A 188 6.98 4.85 -16.06
CA ILE A 188 6.13 4.86 -17.26
C ILE A 188 4.77 5.49 -16.91
N GLY A 189 4.04 5.97 -17.92
CA GLY A 189 2.80 6.73 -17.75
C GLY A 189 1.73 5.99 -16.95
N ASP A 190 0.82 6.73 -16.33
CA ASP A 190 -0.27 6.13 -15.55
C ASP A 190 -1.31 5.43 -16.46
N PRO A 191 -1.94 4.34 -16.01
CA PRO A 191 -2.83 3.56 -16.87
C PRO A 191 -4.22 4.20 -17.05
N ASN A 192 -4.44 5.45 -16.65
CA ASN A 192 -5.76 6.06 -16.60
C ASN A 192 -6.39 6.15 -17.99
N PRO A 193 -7.48 5.41 -18.26
CA PRO A 193 -8.13 5.46 -19.56
C PRO A 193 -8.71 6.84 -19.85
N TYR A 194 -9.03 7.67 -18.86
CA TYR A 194 -9.52 9.05 -19.10
C TYR A 194 -8.45 10.01 -19.60
N GLY A 195 -7.16 9.64 -19.56
CA GLY A 195 -6.06 10.40 -20.17
C GLY A 195 -5.85 10.12 -21.66
N ARG A 196 -6.63 9.20 -22.25
CA ARG A 196 -6.48 8.82 -23.66
C ARG A 196 -6.88 9.97 -24.61
N PRO A 197 -6.24 10.10 -25.78
CA PRO A 197 -6.64 11.06 -26.80
C PRO A 197 -8.11 10.90 -27.24
N ASP A 198 -8.73 12.01 -27.64
CA ASP A 198 -10.09 12.00 -28.17
C ASP A 198 -10.22 11.03 -29.35
N GLY A 199 -11.26 10.19 -29.30
CA GLY A 199 -11.52 9.17 -30.31
C GLY A 199 -10.73 7.86 -30.15
N MET A 200 -9.80 7.76 -29.19
CA MET A 200 -9.08 6.52 -28.91
C MET A 200 -9.94 5.56 -28.07
N SER A 201 -10.00 4.28 -28.45
CA SER A 201 -10.67 3.25 -27.66
C SER A 201 -9.86 2.89 -26.40
N THR A 202 -10.50 2.27 -25.40
CA THR A 202 -9.78 1.77 -24.22
C THR A 202 -8.84 0.61 -24.54
N SER A 203 -9.14 -0.16 -25.59
CA SER A 203 -8.27 -1.23 -26.08
C SER A 203 -7.00 -0.67 -26.72
N ASP A 204 -7.12 0.31 -27.61
CA ASP A 204 -5.96 0.96 -28.25
C ASP A 204 -5.10 1.69 -27.20
N TRP A 205 -5.75 2.26 -26.18
CA TRP A 205 -5.06 2.83 -25.03
C TRP A 205 -4.26 1.76 -24.26
N CYS A 206 -4.85 0.58 -24.03
CA CYS A 206 -4.14 -0.55 -23.42
C CYS A 206 -2.93 -0.97 -24.27
N ASP A 207 -3.07 -1.06 -25.59
CA ASP A 207 -1.96 -1.39 -26.48
C ASP A 207 -0.80 -0.40 -26.33
N ARG A 208 -1.11 0.90 -26.31
CA ARG A 208 -0.11 1.95 -26.08
C ARG A 208 0.61 1.81 -24.73
N LEU A 209 -0.10 1.51 -23.65
CA LEU A 209 0.50 1.31 -22.32
C LEU A 209 1.43 0.09 -22.26
N ILE A 210 1.12 -0.92 -23.07
CA ILE A 210 1.88 -2.15 -23.20
C ILE A 210 3.14 -1.92 -24.04
N ASP A 211 3.01 -1.18 -25.15
CA ASP A 211 4.14 -0.75 -25.97
C ASP A 211 5.12 0.13 -25.20
N GLU A 212 4.61 1.00 -24.32
CA GLU A 212 5.44 1.85 -23.45
C GLU A 212 6.31 1.01 -22.48
N LEU A 213 5.73 -0.02 -21.86
CA LEU A 213 6.47 -0.95 -21.00
C LEU A 213 7.54 -1.68 -21.80
N ALA A 214 7.19 -2.22 -22.97
CA ALA A 214 8.13 -2.93 -23.84
C ALA A 214 9.27 -2.01 -24.33
N GLN A 215 8.95 -0.79 -24.73
CA GLN A 215 9.92 0.21 -25.16
C GLN A 215 10.86 0.60 -24.01
N THR A 216 10.34 0.76 -22.80
CA THR A 216 11.17 1.04 -21.61
C THR A 216 12.15 -0.11 -21.34
N ILE A 217 11.68 -1.35 -21.43
CA ILE A 217 12.52 -2.54 -21.28
C ILE A 217 13.61 -2.58 -22.36
N ALA A 218 13.27 -2.26 -23.61
CA ALA A 218 14.22 -2.21 -24.72
C ALA A 218 15.28 -1.11 -24.55
N THR A 219 14.87 0.08 -24.10
CA THR A 219 15.76 1.24 -23.92
C THR A 219 16.73 1.04 -22.75
N VAL A 220 16.25 0.57 -21.60
CA VAL A 220 17.07 0.36 -20.39
C VAL A 220 17.89 -0.93 -20.51
N GLY A 221 17.33 -1.93 -21.17
CA GLY A 221 17.88 -3.29 -21.30
C GLY A 221 17.32 -4.22 -20.23
N ALA A 222 16.71 -5.33 -20.66
CA ALA A 222 16.14 -6.35 -19.77
C ALA A 222 17.15 -6.93 -18.76
N GLY A 223 18.44 -6.96 -19.11
CA GLY A 223 19.52 -7.39 -18.20
C GLY A 223 19.74 -6.46 -17.00
N ARG A 224 19.22 -5.22 -17.04
CA ARG A 224 19.35 -4.24 -15.97
C ARG A 224 18.07 -4.09 -15.15
N ILE A 225 16.91 -4.47 -15.67
CA ILE A 225 15.61 -4.37 -14.97
C ILE A 225 15.32 -5.65 -14.20
N ALA A 226 15.11 -5.51 -12.90
CA ALA A 226 14.85 -6.61 -11.97
C ALA A 226 13.36 -6.85 -11.73
N ALA A 227 12.55 -5.79 -11.65
CA ALA A 227 11.12 -5.92 -11.39
C ALA A 227 10.29 -4.80 -12.04
N PHE A 228 9.01 -5.10 -12.25
CA PHE A 228 7.93 -4.15 -12.46
C PHE A 228 6.99 -4.22 -11.25
N ILE A 229 6.72 -3.09 -10.61
CA ILE A 229 5.78 -2.98 -9.48
C ILE A 229 4.54 -2.20 -9.90
N ALA A 230 3.36 -2.71 -9.54
CA ALA A 230 2.09 -2.09 -9.87
C ALA A 230 1.01 -2.40 -8.82
N GLU A 231 0.25 -1.38 -8.42
CA GLU A 231 -1.04 -1.59 -7.75
C GLU A 231 -2.06 -2.12 -8.78
N PRO A 232 -2.95 -3.06 -8.43
CA PRO A 232 -4.03 -3.48 -9.33
C PRO A 232 -5.01 -2.34 -9.70
N VAL A 233 -5.20 -1.40 -8.78
CA VAL A 233 -5.91 -0.12 -8.98
C VAL A 233 -5.08 0.95 -8.30
N LEU A 234 -4.71 2.03 -8.98
CA LEU A 234 -3.95 3.11 -8.33
C LEU A 234 -4.87 3.86 -7.37
N ALA A 235 -4.86 3.49 -6.10
CA ALA A 235 -5.82 4.01 -5.12
C ALA A 235 -5.52 5.48 -4.83
N SER A 236 -4.32 5.76 -4.33
CA SER A 236 -3.84 7.11 -4.01
C SER A 236 -3.60 7.99 -5.24
N GLY A 237 -3.52 7.38 -6.42
CA GLY A 237 -3.47 8.07 -7.72
C GLY A 237 -4.81 8.67 -8.16
N GLY A 238 -5.90 8.34 -7.47
CA GLY A 238 -7.25 8.84 -7.76
C GLY A 238 -8.25 7.75 -8.11
N VAL A 239 -8.07 6.53 -7.56
CA VAL A 239 -8.89 5.35 -7.87
C VAL A 239 -8.90 5.06 -9.38
N ILE A 240 -7.70 4.90 -9.94
CA ILE A 240 -7.51 4.67 -11.37
C ILE A 240 -7.59 3.18 -11.65
N VAL A 241 -8.67 2.77 -12.32
CA VAL A 241 -8.85 1.41 -12.83
C VAL A 241 -8.18 1.31 -14.21
N PRO A 242 -7.25 0.38 -14.41
CA PRO A 242 -6.59 0.19 -15.70
C PRO A 242 -7.54 -0.43 -16.74
N PRO A 243 -7.22 -0.37 -18.04
CA PRO A 243 -7.97 -1.07 -19.07
C PRO A 243 -7.97 -2.60 -18.86
N ASP A 244 -9.00 -3.26 -19.36
CA ASP A 244 -9.11 -4.71 -19.30
C ASP A 244 -7.90 -5.41 -19.93
N GLY A 245 -7.39 -6.45 -19.26
CA GLY A 245 -6.25 -7.24 -19.72
C GLY A 245 -4.87 -6.59 -19.53
N TYR A 246 -4.81 -5.34 -19.07
CA TYR A 246 -3.58 -4.59 -18.87
C TYR A 246 -2.56 -5.33 -17.97
N HIS A 247 -2.96 -5.75 -16.77
CA HIS A 247 -2.06 -6.42 -15.82
C HIS A 247 -1.55 -7.77 -16.34
N ARG A 248 -2.45 -8.58 -16.92
CA ARG A 248 -2.08 -9.87 -17.53
C ARG A 248 -1.01 -9.69 -18.61
N ARG A 249 -1.20 -8.71 -19.51
CA ARG A 249 -0.23 -8.41 -20.59
C ARG A 249 1.09 -7.86 -20.04
N CYS A 250 1.06 -7.04 -18.99
CA CYS A 250 2.29 -6.61 -18.31
C CYS A 250 3.05 -7.80 -17.71
N LEU A 251 2.37 -8.73 -17.04
CA LEU A 251 2.97 -9.94 -16.48
C LEU A 251 3.57 -10.83 -17.58
N GLU A 252 2.90 -10.99 -18.72
CA GLU A 252 3.41 -11.72 -19.88
C GLU A 252 4.73 -11.14 -20.40
N ILE A 253 4.81 -9.82 -20.57
CA ILE A 253 6.05 -9.13 -20.97
C ILE A 253 7.14 -9.30 -19.91
N CYS A 254 6.81 -9.12 -18.63
CA CYS A 254 7.76 -9.32 -17.55
C CYS A 254 8.37 -10.74 -17.59
N ARG A 255 7.54 -11.77 -17.80
CA ARG A 255 8.00 -13.16 -17.94
C ARG A 255 8.91 -13.37 -19.16
N GLN A 256 8.58 -12.78 -20.32
CA GLN A 256 9.41 -12.87 -21.53
C GLN A 256 10.82 -12.31 -21.34
N HIS A 257 10.98 -11.34 -20.43
CA HIS A 257 12.25 -10.66 -20.17
C HIS A 257 12.92 -11.04 -18.84
N ASP A 258 12.41 -12.08 -18.15
CA ASP A 258 12.88 -12.50 -16.83
C ASP A 258 12.89 -11.32 -15.82
N ILE A 259 11.81 -10.53 -15.83
CA ILE A 259 11.55 -9.43 -14.91
C ILE A 259 10.50 -9.91 -13.91
N LEU A 260 10.73 -9.70 -12.62
CA LEU A 260 9.75 -10.06 -11.59
C LEU A 260 8.56 -9.08 -11.61
N TYR A 261 7.36 -9.59 -11.44
CA TYR A 261 6.16 -8.75 -11.29
C TYR A 261 5.79 -8.68 -9.81
N ILE A 262 5.64 -7.47 -9.26
CA ILE A 262 5.18 -7.22 -7.90
C ILE A 262 3.77 -6.62 -7.97
N SER A 263 2.77 -7.36 -7.52
CA SER A 263 1.41 -6.86 -7.31
C SER A 263 1.33 -6.19 -5.94
N ASP A 264 1.26 -4.86 -5.92
CA ASP A 264 1.10 -4.10 -4.67
C ASP A 264 -0.38 -4.06 -4.27
N GLU A 265 -0.78 -5.00 -3.42
CA GLU A 265 -2.15 -5.14 -2.96
C GLU A 265 -2.41 -4.53 -1.57
N VAL A 266 -1.62 -3.53 -1.15
CA VAL A 266 -1.79 -2.85 0.15
C VAL A 266 -3.22 -2.31 0.32
N VAL A 267 -3.84 -1.81 -0.75
CA VAL A 267 -5.23 -1.31 -0.72
C VAL A 267 -6.24 -2.33 -1.26
N THR A 268 -5.88 -3.07 -2.31
CA THR A 268 -6.84 -3.88 -3.08
C THR A 268 -7.17 -5.24 -2.47
N ALA A 269 -6.33 -5.74 -1.55
CA ALA A 269 -6.57 -7.01 -0.87
C ALA A 269 -7.67 -6.94 0.20
N PHE A 270 -7.91 -8.10 0.82
CA PHE A 270 -8.75 -8.31 2.00
C PHE A 270 -10.20 -7.85 1.82
N GLY A 271 -10.76 -8.07 0.63
CA GLY A 271 -12.16 -7.82 0.32
C GLY A 271 -12.46 -6.46 -0.32
N ARG A 272 -11.46 -5.58 -0.50
CA ARG A 272 -11.67 -4.25 -1.11
C ARG A 272 -12.28 -4.34 -2.50
N MET A 273 -11.80 -5.30 -3.29
CA MET A 273 -12.26 -5.56 -4.66
C MET A 273 -13.32 -6.69 -4.72
N GLY A 274 -13.92 -7.05 -3.58
CA GLY A 274 -14.84 -8.20 -3.47
C GLY A 274 -14.15 -9.55 -3.22
N GLU A 275 -12.82 -9.59 -3.31
CA GLU A 275 -12.00 -10.80 -3.22
C GLU A 275 -10.87 -10.64 -2.20
N MET A 276 -10.31 -11.75 -1.71
CA MET A 276 -9.19 -11.70 -0.74
C MET A 276 -7.91 -11.08 -1.32
N PHE A 277 -7.62 -11.35 -2.59
CA PHE A 277 -6.58 -10.70 -3.39
C PHE A 277 -7.17 -10.47 -4.78
N ALA A 278 -6.95 -9.31 -5.37
CA ALA A 278 -7.51 -8.97 -6.68
C ALA A 278 -6.72 -9.60 -7.84
N SER A 279 -5.45 -9.93 -7.61
CA SER A 279 -4.50 -10.40 -8.61
C SER A 279 -5.06 -11.48 -9.55
N GLU A 280 -5.48 -12.64 -9.03
CA GLU A 280 -5.93 -13.76 -9.87
C GLU A 280 -7.37 -13.58 -10.35
N THR A 281 -8.30 -13.37 -9.41
CA THR A 281 -9.75 -13.40 -9.69
C THR A 281 -10.27 -12.18 -10.43
N VAL A 282 -9.65 -11.01 -10.24
CA VAL A 282 -10.09 -9.74 -10.88
C VAL A 282 -9.22 -9.40 -12.09
N PHE A 283 -7.89 -9.60 -11.99
CA PHE A 283 -6.95 -9.13 -13.01
C PHE A 283 -6.23 -10.24 -13.79
N GLY A 284 -6.48 -11.51 -13.47
CA GLY A 284 -5.94 -12.65 -14.21
C GLY A 284 -4.41 -12.79 -14.12
N ILE A 285 -3.80 -12.37 -13.01
CA ILE A 285 -2.37 -12.53 -12.73
C ILE A 285 -2.16 -13.59 -11.64
N THR A 286 -1.26 -14.53 -11.92
CA THR A 286 -0.84 -15.66 -11.05
C THR A 286 0.66 -15.74 -10.96
#